data_AF-A0A1R3TDB2-F1
#
_entry.id   AF-A0A1R3TDB2-F1
#
_cell.length_a   1.000
_cell.length_b   1.000
_cell.length_c   1.000
_cell.angle_alpha   90.00
_cell.angle_beta   90.00
_cell.angle_gamma   90.00
#
_symmetry.space_group_name_H-M   'P 1'
#
loop_
_entity.id
_entity.type
_entity.pdbx_description
1 polymer ?
#
loop_
_entity_poly.entity_id
_entity_poly.type
_entity_poly.pdbx_seq_one_letter_code
_entity_poly.pdbx_strand_id
1 'polypeptide(L)'
;MAQGSGRTPIVRLPVNTKVDVNAVRNDPRWMVFKETFDKYGHYMPAVPNWTAIRTVTGEGFNRILAQCDADVPTELKALNEQVKIELSGQNALSASQQ
;
A
#
# COMPACT_ATOMS: atom_id res chain seq x y z
N MET A 1 0.65 19.99 4.41
CA MET A 1 1.17 21.09 3.55
C MET A 1 2.56 21.43 4.06
N ALA A 2 3.62 21.56 3.26
CA ALA A 2 4.88 22.08 3.80
C ALA A 2 4.66 23.58 4.05
N GLN A 3 4.86 24.04 5.28
CA GLN A 3 4.51 25.41 5.69
C GLN A 3 5.15 26.43 4.74
N GLY A 4 4.35 27.34 4.18
CA GLY A 4 4.86 28.48 3.38
C GLY A 4 5.27 28.17 1.94
N SER A 5 5.13 26.95 1.43
CA SER A 5 5.65 26.59 0.09
C SER A 5 4.69 26.80 -1.09
N GLY A 6 3.39 27.02 -0.85
CA GLY A 6 2.39 27.14 -1.92
C GLY A 6 2.20 25.91 -2.82
N ARG A 7 2.83 24.77 -2.49
CA ARG A 7 2.80 23.52 -3.26
C ARG A 7 2.33 22.36 -2.39
N THR A 8 1.65 21.38 -2.97
CA THR A 8 1.33 20.12 -2.29
C THR A 8 2.62 19.35 -2.02
N PRO A 9 2.99 19.09 -0.76
CA PRO A 9 4.22 18.37 -0.45
C PRO A 9 4.05 16.89 -0.79
N ILE A 10 5.03 16.30 -1.48
CA ILE A 10 5.19 14.85 -1.53
C ILE A 10 5.97 14.45 -0.28
N VAL A 11 5.35 13.64 0.58
CA VAL A 11 5.99 13.13 1.79
C VAL A 11 7.01 12.05 1.39
N ARG A 12 8.27 12.26 1.76
CA ARG A 12 9.37 11.31 1.55
C ARG A 12 10.13 11.14 2.86
N LEU A 13 9.92 10.02 3.52
CA LEU A 13 10.66 9.64 4.72
C LEU A 13 12.02 9.05 4.34
N PRO A 14 13.08 9.30 5.12
CA PRO A 14 14.38 8.70 4.88
C PRO A 14 14.33 7.20 5.15
N VAL A 15 14.91 6.42 4.25
CA VAL A 15 15.14 4.98 4.47
C VAL A 15 16.21 4.77 5.56
N ASN A 16 17.16 5.71 5.68
CA ASN A 16 18.14 5.70 6.76
C ASN A 16 17.49 6.14 8.07
N THR A 17 17.37 5.20 9.01
CA THR A 17 16.74 5.39 10.32
C THR A 17 17.48 6.34 11.26
N LYS A 18 18.73 6.70 10.93
CA LYS A 18 19.54 7.64 11.72
C LYS A 18 19.26 9.11 11.42
N VAL A 19 18.44 9.42 10.41
CA VAL A 19 18.13 10.80 10.03
C VAL A 19 16.95 11.30 10.86
N ASP A 20 17.18 12.38 11.60
CA ASP A 20 16.10 13.14 12.23
C ASP A 20 15.33 13.95 11.17
N VAL A 21 14.13 13.47 10.85
CA VAL A 21 13.25 14.08 9.87
C VAL A 21 12.85 15.51 10.28
N ASN A 22 12.62 15.74 11.57
CA ASN A 22 12.14 17.02 12.05
C ASN A 22 13.26 18.06 12.03
N ALA A 23 14.49 17.67 12.35
CA ALA A 23 15.67 18.54 12.24
C ALA A 23 15.95 19.00 10.79
N VAL A 24 15.62 18.17 9.79
CA VAL A 24 15.82 18.51 8.38
C VAL A 24 14.65 19.31 7.80
N ARG A 25 13.41 18.94 8.15
CA ARG A 25 12.20 19.52 7.56
C ARG A 25 11.71 20.77 8.30
N ASN A 26 12.07 20.94 9.57
CA ASN A 26 11.64 22.03 10.44
C ASN A 26 10.12 22.25 10.43
N ASP A 27 9.34 21.16 10.37
CA ASP A 27 7.88 21.19 10.32
C ASP A 27 7.34 19.99 11.11
N PRO A 28 6.73 20.21 12.28
CA PRO A 28 6.34 19.14 13.20
C PRO A 28 5.30 18.19 12.61
N ARG A 29 4.58 18.58 11.54
CA ARG A 29 3.63 17.69 10.87
C ARG A 29 4.31 16.52 10.17
N TRP A 30 5.61 16.61 9.88
CA TRP A 30 6.38 15.47 9.38
C TRP A 30 6.45 14.31 10.37
N MET A 31 6.34 14.61 11.67
CA MET A 31 6.32 13.57 12.70
C MET A 31 5.07 12.70 12.62
N VAL A 32 3.92 13.24 12.22
CA VAL A 32 2.69 12.44 12.00
C VAL A 32 2.94 11.35 10.95
N PHE A 33 3.58 11.71 9.83
CA PHE A 33 3.91 10.75 8.79
C PHE A 33 4.96 9.75 9.24
N LYS A 34 6.00 10.20 9.95
CA LYS A 34 7.06 9.33 10.50
C LYS A 34 6.48 8.32 11.48
N GLU A 35 5.73 8.78 12.48
CA GLU A 35 5.11 7.92 13.49
C GLU A 35 4.11 6.92 12.88
N THR A 36 3.31 7.37 11.91
CA THR A 36 2.37 6.49 11.21
C THR A 36 3.10 5.40 10.43
N PHE A 37 4.15 5.77 9.69
CA PHE A 37 4.95 4.81 8.93
C PHE A 37 5.70 3.84 9.85
N ASP A 38 6.35 4.33 10.91
CA ASP A 38 7.11 3.48 11.83
C ASP A 38 6.21 2.50 12.60
N LYS A 39 4.96 2.90 12.91
CA LYS A 39 4.04 2.09 13.72
C LYS A 39 3.16 1.15 12.90
N TYR A 40 2.73 1.58 11.71
CA TYR A 40 1.72 0.88 10.91
C TYR A 40 2.17 0.58 9.47
N GLY A 41 3.39 0.97 9.10
CA GLY A 41 3.95 0.67 7.79
C GLY A 41 4.21 -0.83 7.65
N HIS A 42 3.68 -1.41 6.57
CA HIS A 42 3.97 -2.79 6.19
C HIS A 42 4.52 -2.81 4.77
N TYR A 43 5.62 -3.53 4.58
CA TYR A 43 6.10 -3.80 3.24
C TYR A 43 5.13 -4.73 2.54
N MET A 44 4.75 -4.36 1.33
CA MET A 44 4.03 -5.28 0.46
C MET A 44 5.00 -6.40 0.00
N PRO A 45 4.50 -7.62 -0.27
CA PRO A 45 5.35 -8.72 -0.72
C PRO A 45 6.10 -8.33 -2.01
N ALA A 46 7.34 -8.78 -2.12
CA ALA A 46 8.12 -8.64 -3.34
C ALA A 46 7.55 -9.58 -4.41
N VAL A 47 6.71 -9.04 -5.29
CA VAL A 47 6.13 -9.77 -6.43
C VAL A 47 6.78 -9.32 -7.74
N PRO A 48 7.17 -10.24 -8.64
CA PRO A 48 7.74 -9.91 -9.94
C PRO A 48 6.87 -8.99 -10.81
N ASN A 49 5.56 -9.20 -10.83
CA ASN A 49 4.60 -8.44 -11.64
C ASN A 49 3.54 -7.77 -10.75
N TRP A 50 3.87 -6.59 -10.27
CA TRP A 50 2.96 -5.75 -9.48
C TRP A 50 1.73 -5.26 -10.24
N THR A 51 1.83 -5.08 -11.56
CA THR A 51 0.72 -4.60 -12.38
C THR A 51 -0.43 -5.60 -12.34
N ALA A 52 -0.15 -6.90 -12.48
CA ALA A 52 -1.17 -7.94 -12.44
C ALA A 52 -1.95 -7.95 -11.11
N ILE A 53 -1.25 -7.85 -9.98
CA ILE A 53 -1.88 -7.79 -8.65
C ILE A 53 -2.79 -6.55 -8.54
N ARG A 54 -2.32 -5.38 -9.01
CA ARG A 54 -3.11 -4.14 -8.98
C ARG A 54 -4.34 -4.20 -9.88
N THR A 55 -4.21 -4.80 -11.07
CA THR A 55 -5.35 -4.96 -11.99
C THR A 55 -6.41 -5.86 -11.38
N VAL A 56 -6.06 -7.06 -10.92
CA VAL A 56 -7.01 -8.00 -10.31
C VAL A 56 -7.72 -7.40 -9.10
N THR A 57 -6.97 -6.76 -8.20
CA THR A 57 -7.56 -6.11 -7.01
C THR A 57 -8.46 -4.94 -7.38
N GLY A 58 -8.03 -4.09 -8.33
CA GLY A 58 -8.83 -2.96 -8.81
C GLY A 58 -10.13 -3.41 -9.48
N GLU A 59 -10.08 -4.42 -10.36
CA GLU A 59 -11.26 -4.98 -11.01
C GLU A 59 -12.23 -5.61 -10.01
N GLY A 60 -11.72 -6.35 -9.01
CA GLY A 60 -12.53 -6.92 -7.95
C GLY A 60 -13.28 -5.87 -7.12
N PHE A 61 -12.58 -4.82 -6.68
CA PHE A 61 -13.24 -3.73 -5.95
C PHE A 61 -14.23 -2.95 -6.83
N ASN A 62 -13.90 -2.71 -8.10
CA ASN A 62 -14.81 -2.03 -9.03
C ASN A 62 -16.08 -2.85 -9.27
N ARG A 63 -15.99 -4.19 -9.32
CA ARG A 63 -17.16 -5.07 -9.44
C ARG A 63 -18.10 -4.93 -8.25
N ILE A 64 -17.55 -4.97 -7.03
CA ILE A 64 -18.33 -4.76 -5.80
C ILE A 64 -19.00 -3.38 -5.81
N LEU A 65 -18.24 -2.33 -6.19
CA LEU A 65 -18.74 -0.96 -6.21
C LEU A 65 -19.84 -0.72 -7.27
N ALA A 66 -19.78 -1.42 -8.41
CA ALA A 66 -20.69 -1.22 -9.52
C ALA A 66 -22.07 -1.88 -9.34
N GLN A 67 -22.26 -2.69 -8.29
CA GLN A 67 -23.47 -3.46 -8.04
C GLN A 67 -24.12 -3.03 -6.72
N CYS A 68 -25.34 -2.49 -6.78
CA CYS A 68 -26.04 -1.98 -5.60
C CYS A 68 -26.41 -3.07 -4.58
N ASP A 69 -26.49 -4.32 -5.01
CA ASP A 69 -26.89 -5.51 -4.24
C ASP A 69 -25.78 -6.58 -4.18
N ALA A 70 -24.51 -6.20 -4.41
CA ALA A 70 -23.39 -7.14 -4.33
C ALA A 70 -23.31 -7.85 -2.97
N ASP A 71 -23.16 -9.17 -3.02
CA ASP A 71 -22.75 -9.97 -1.86
C ASP A 71 -21.25 -9.78 -1.61
N VAL A 72 -20.92 -8.74 -0.83
CA VAL A 72 -19.54 -8.33 -0.54
C VAL A 72 -18.68 -9.49 -0.01
N PRO A 73 -19.11 -10.29 1.00
CA PRO A 73 -18.36 -11.47 1.43
C PRO A 73 -18.01 -12.45 0.30
N THR A 74 -18.98 -12.76 -0.56
CA THR A 74 -18.79 -13.70 -1.66
C THR A 74 -17.80 -13.14 -2.70
N GLU A 75 -17.94 -11.88 -3.08
CA GLU A 75 -17.04 -11.21 -4.03
C GLU A 75 -15.61 -11.08 -3.50
N LEU A 76 -15.44 -10.74 -2.22
CA LEU A 76 -14.11 -10.68 -1.59
C LEU A 76 -13.44 -12.07 -1.51
N LYS A 77 -14.22 -13.13 -1.30
CA LYS A 77 -13.69 -14.50 -1.33
C LYS A 77 -13.22 -14.87 -2.74
N ALA A 78 -14.00 -14.53 -3.76
CA ALA A 78 -13.61 -14.76 -5.16
C ALA A 78 -12.36 -13.96 -5.54
N LEU A 79 -12.28 -12.67 -5.15
CA LEU A 79 -11.10 -11.84 -5.34
C LEU A 79 -9.86 -12.44 -4.66
N ASN A 80 -9.99 -12.96 -3.43
CA ASN A 80 -8.88 -13.59 -2.72
C ASN A 80 -8.32 -14.79 -3.48
N GLU A 81 -9.16 -15.64 -4.08
CA GLU A 81 -8.70 -16.75 -4.91
C GLU A 81 -7.97 -16.26 -6.17
N GLN A 82 -8.44 -15.19 -6.82
CA GLN A 82 -7.76 -14.59 -7.98
C GLN A 82 -6.37 -14.04 -7.60
N VAL A 83 -6.27 -13.33 -6.48
CA VAL A 83 -4.99 -12.83 -5.96
C VAL A 83 -4.05 -13.99 -5.65
N LYS A 84 -4.55 -15.06 -5.03
CA LYS A 84 -3.76 -16.28 -4.76
C LYS A 84 -3.23 -16.93 -6.04
N ILE A 85 -4.04 -17.00 -7.09
CA ILE A 85 -3.62 -17.51 -8.41
C ILE A 85 -2.48 -16.66 -8.96
N GLU A 86 -2.62 -15.33 -8.96
CA GLU A 86 -1.57 -14.41 -9.43
C GLU A 86 -0.28 -14.54 -8.63
N LEU A 87 -0.37 -14.56 -7.30
CA LEU A 87 0.80 -14.74 -6.44
C LEU A 87 1.47 -16.11 -6.67
N SER A 88 0.70 -17.17 -6.88
CA SER A 88 1.21 -18.51 -7.18
C SER A 88 1.93 -18.53 -8.54
N GLY A 89 1.31 -17.96 -9.58
CA GLY A 89 1.86 -17.90 -10.93
C GLY A 89 3.16 -17.08 -11.01
N GLN A 90 3.36 -16.17 -10.06
CA GLN A 90 4.57 -15.39 -9.92
C GLN A 90 5.60 -15.99 -8.94
N ASN A 91 5.36 -17.20 -8.41
CA ASN A 91 6.19 -17.85 -7.38
C ASN A 91 6.39 -16.99 -6.11
N ALA A 92 5.42 -16.14 -5.78
CA ALA A 92 5.50 -15.23 -4.64
C ALA A 92 4.99 -15.85 -3.32
N LEU A 93 4.22 -16.94 -3.38
CA LEU A 93 3.68 -17.61 -2.18
C LEU A 93 4.72 -18.47 -1.42
N SER A 94 5.84 -18.83 -2.04
CA SER A 94 6.95 -19.50 -1.36
C SER A 94 7.86 -18.51 -0.61
N ALA A 95 7.85 -17.23 -1.00
CA ALA A 95 8.66 -16.18 -0.37
C ALA A 95 8.09 -15.69 0.97
N SER A 96 6.84 -16.02 1.31
CA SER A 96 6.22 -15.70 2.61
C SER A 96 6.52 -16.73 3.71
N GLN A 97 7.41 -17.70 3.46
CA GLN A 97 7.90 -18.68 4.44
C GLN A 97 9.29 -18.33 5.01
N GLN A 98 9.82 -17.13 4.73
CA GLN A 98 11.10 -16.63 5.27
C GLN A 98 10.89 -15.46 6.21
#